data_AF-A0A851SIB1-F1
#
_entry.id   AF-A0A851SIB1-F1
#
_cell.length_a   1.000
_cell.length_b   1.000
_cell.length_c   1.000
_cell.angle_alpha   90.00
_cell.angle_beta   90.00
_cell.angle_gamma   90.00
#
_symmetry.space_group_name_H-M   'P 1'
#
loop_
_entity.id
_entity.type
_entity.pdbx_description
1 polymer ?
#
loop_
_entity_poly.entity_id
_entity_poly.type
_entity_poly.pdbx_seq_one_letter_code
_entity_poly.pdbx_strand_id
1 'polypeptide(L)'
;SSYCHQHRPEQDVQVTPEPGSQCLICMELVDDRKTFRTMVCPACKRAWFHRDCIQGQAMCAGILFLRCPLCRDIREFLSQMFILGIRVPFRLPTWEDNNAFVELGERHSMCNARDCLCAGGREQAEAEGPWKLLLCSSCAAQGTHRHCAGLSNHIHTWECDSC
;
A
#
# COMPACT_ATOMS: atom_id res chain seq x y z
N SER A 1 12.86 -12.76 22.22
CA SER A 1 12.77 -14.08 22.86
C SER A 1 13.14 -15.14 21.84
N SER A 2 14.14 -15.98 22.11
CA SER A 2 14.54 -17.09 21.22
C SER A 2 14.21 -18.41 21.93
N TYR A 3 13.07 -19.00 21.59
CA TYR A 3 12.64 -20.28 22.11
C TYR A 3 13.21 -21.41 21.25
N CYS A 4 13.68 -22.51 21.87
CA CYS A 4 14.06 -23.72 21.12
C CYS A 4 12.80 -24.50 20.70
N HIS A 5 12.95 -25.45 19.77
CA HIS A 5 11.82 -26.24 19.25
C HIS A 5 11.00 -26.96 20.34
N GLN A 6 11.61 -27.32 21.47
CA GLN A 6 10.98 -28.00 22.60
C GLN A 6 10.27 -27.06 23.57
N HIS A 7 10.70 -25.79 23.68
CA HIS A 7 10.17 -24.82 24.64
C HIS A 7 9.49 -23.64 23.95
N ARG A 8 9.03 -23.84 22.71
CA ARG A 8 8.31 -22.81 21.96
C ARG A 8 6.93 -22.60 22.58
N PRO A 9 6.44 -21.35 22.67
CA PRO A 9 5.09 -21.07 23.15
C PRO A 9 4.07 -21.68 22.20
N GLU A 10 3.06 -22.32 22.76
CA GLU A 10 1.92 -22.87 22.01
C GLU A 10 0.66 -22.07 22.34
N GLN A 11 -0.30 -22.04 21.41
CA GLN A 11 -1.57 -21.37 21.64
C GLN A 11 -2.47 -22.19 22.56
N ASP A 12 -2.71 -21.67 23.76
CA ASP A 12 -3.66 -22.20 24.74
C ASP A 12 -5.11 -21.81 24.41
N VAL A 13 -5.53 -22.12 23.17
CA VAL A 13 -6.89 -21.87 22.67
C VAL A 13 -7.44 -23.17 22.12
N GLN A 14 -8.41 -23.80 22.79
CA GLN A 14 -8.96 -25.11 22.41
C GLN A 14 -9.94 -25.01 21.22
N VAL A 15 -9.45 -24.64 20.04
CA VAL A 15 -10.20 -24.59 18.79
C VAL A 15 -9.37 -25.20 17.67
N THR A 16 -10.04 -25.87 16.73
CA THR A 16 -9.45 -26.46 15.52
C THR A 16 -10.03 -25.77 14.28
N PRO A 17 -9.26 -25.65 13.19
CA PRO A 17 -9.79 -25.17 11.92
C PRO A 17 -10.91 -26.09 11.42
N GLU A 18 -11.90 -25.50 10.77
CA GLU A 18 -12.86 -26.27 9.98
C GLU A 18 -12.18 -26.81 8.71
N PRO A 19 -12.62 -27.94 8.14
CA PRO A 19 -12.10 -28.44 6.87
C PRO A 19 -12.14 -27.37 5.78
N GLY A 20 -11.02 -27.12 5.12
CA GLY A 20 -10.93 -26.09 4.09
C GLY A 20 -10.72 -24.67 4.63
N SER A 21 -10.41 -24.50 5.92
CA SER A 21 -10.06 -23.19 6.48
C SER A 21 -8.89 -22.56 5.72
N GLN A 22 -9.04 -21.29 5.38
CA GLN A 22 -8.03 -20.51 4.66
C GLN A 22 -7.38 -19.47 5.57
N CYS A 23 -6.12 -19.18 5.28
CA CYS A 23 -5.41 -18.06 5.87
C CYS A 23 -5.99 -16.75 5.32
N LEU A 24 -6.50 -15.87 6.19
CA LEU A 24 -7.11 -14.59 5.75
C LEU A 24 -6.11 -13.57 5.18
N ILE A 25 -4.80 -13.89 5.14
CA ILE A 25 -3.75 -13.01 4.60
C ILE A 25 -3.39 -13.42 3.17
N CYS A 26 -3.11 -14.70 2.93
CA CYS A 26 -2.71 -15.20 1.61
C CYS A 26 -3.82 -15.94 0.86
N MET A 27 -4.97 -16.19 1.50
CA MET A 27 -6.12 -16.96 0.98
C MET A 27 -5.82 -18.44 0.66
N GLU A 28 -4.66 -18.95 1.08
CA GLU A 28 -4.30 -20.36 0.96
C GLU A 28 -4.77 -21.19 2.15
N LEU A 29 -4.97 -22.49 1.96
CA LEU A 29 -5.36 -23.43 3.01
C LEU A 29 -4.34 -23.47 4.15
N VAL A 30 -4.83 -23.51 5.39
CA VAL A 30 -4.01 -23.77 6.58
C VAL A 30 -3.98 -25.26 6.92
N ASP A 31 -3.10 -25.67 7.83
CA ASP A 31 -3.14 -27.05 8.36
C ASP A 31 -4.50 -27.32 9.02
N ASP A 32 -4.89 -28.60 9.06
CA ASP A 32 -6.12 -29.10 9.70
C ASP A 32 -6.15 -28.94 11.23
N ARG A 33 -5.05 -28.47 11.81
CA ARG A 33 -4.85 -28.35 13.25
C ARG A 33 -3.97 -27.14 13.57
N LYS A 34 -4.04 -26.68 14.81
CA LYS A 34 -3.02 -25.74 15.33
C LYS A 34 -1.66 -26.41 15.31
N THR A 35 -0.70 -25.76 14.68
CA THR A 35 0.70 -26.19 14.65
C THR A 35 1.58 -24.99 14.95
N PHE A 36 2.90 -25.17 14.96
CA PHE A 36 3.79 -24.00 14.97
C PHE A 36 3.58 -23.12 13.72
N ARG A 37 3.11 -23.68 12.61
CA ARG A 37 2.88 -22.95 11.35
C ARG A 37 1.46 -22.40 11.24
N THR A 38 0.49 -22.99 11.92
CA THR A 38 -0.92 -22.63 11.82
C THR A 38 -1.43 -22.06 13.13
N MET A 39 -1.87 -20.80 13.11
CA MET A 39 -2.30 -20.04 14.28
C MET A 39 -3.73 -19.51 14.12
N VAL A 40 -4.41 -19.32 15.24
CA VAL A 40 -5.76 -18.72 15.32
C VAL A 40 -5.71 -17.35 15.99
N CYS A 41 -6.60 -16.44 15.60
CA CYS A 41 -6.82 -15.22 16.37
C CYS A 41 -7.34 -15.58 17.77
N PRO A 42 -6.65 -15.20 18.86
CA PRO A 42 -7.07 -15.51 20.23
C PRO A 42 -8.37 -14.80 20.63
N ALA A 43 -8.60 -13.60 20.09
CA ALA A 43 -9.77 -12.79 20.41
C ALA A 43 -11.07 -13.36 19.83
N CYS A 44 -11.10 -13.61 18.51
CA CYS A 44 -12.33 -14.07 17.85
C CYS A 44 -12.39 -15.58 17.67
N LYS A 45 -11.28 -16.30 17.76
CA LYS A 45 -11.17 -17.76 17.61
C LYS A 45 -11.68 -18.31 16.26
N ARG A 46 -11.88 -17.43 15.27
CA ARG A 46 -12.46 -17.73 13.96
C ARG A 46 -11.50 -17.47 12.80
N ALA A 47 -10.54 -16.58 12.99
CA ALA A 47 -9.58 -16.23 11.96
C ALA A 47 -8.33 -17.09 12.08
N TRP A 48 -7.97 -17.77 10.99
CA TRP A 48 -6.84 -18.68 10.89
C TRP A 48 -5.74 -18.09 10.00
N PHE A 49 -4.50 -18.41 10.33
CA PHE A 49 -3.36 -17.84 9.63
C PHE A 49 -2.15 -18.76 9.61
N HIS A 50 -1.38 -18.67 8.53
CA HIS A 50 0.01 -19.09 8.57
C HIS A 50 0.82 -18.13 9.44
N ARG A 51 1.69 -18.70 10.28
CA ARG A 51 2.61 -17.96 11.15
C ARG A 51 3.49 -17.01 10.34
N ASP A 52 4.00 -17.47 9.21
CA ASP A 52 4.84 -16.67 8.33
C ASP A 52 4.07 -15.50 7.71
N CYS A 53 2.78 -15.70 7.38
CA CYS A 53 1.92 -14.61 6.90
C CYS A 53 1.69 -13.55 7.98
N ILE A 54 1.43 -13.96 9.22
CA ILE A 54 1.34 -13.01 10.34
C ILE A 54 2.67 -12.30 10.56
N GLN A 55 3.79 -13.02 10.47
CA GLN A 55 5.12 -12.44 10.64
C GLN A 55 5.39 -11.39 9.57
N GLY A 56 5.06 -11.66 8.29
CA GLY A 56 5.14 -10.68 7.22
C GLY A 56 4.24 -9.48 7.47
N GLN A 57 2.98 -9.72 7.83
CA GLN A 57 2.03 -8.64 8.15
C GLN A 57 2.52 -7.77 9.31
N ALA A 58 3.08 -8.36 10.36
CA ALA A 58 3.66 -7.64 11.50
C ALA A 58 4.85 -6.78 11.08
N MET A 59 5.74 -7.30 10.24
CA MET A 59 6.90 -6.53 9.74
C MET A 59 6.48 -5.33 8.88
N CYS A 60 5.38 -5.47 8.13
CA CYS A 60 4.82 -4.40 7.31
C CYS A 60 4.01 -3.39 8.12
N ALA A 61 3.17 -3.84 9.05
CA ALA A 61 2.23 -3.01 9.80
C ALA A 61 2.84 -2.30 11.02
N GLY A 62 3.85 -2.91 11.64
CA GLY A 62 4.39 -2.41 12.90
C GLY A 62 3.39 -2.51 14.06
N ILE A 63 3.83 -2.04 15.23
CA ILE A 63 3.10 -2.22 16.50
C ILE A 63 1.74 -1.51 16.54
N LEU A 64 1.61 -0.38 15.83
CA LEU A 64 0.42 0.46 15.91
C LEU A 64 -0.74 -0.06 15.05
N PHE A 65 -0.45 -0.87 14.03
CA PHE A 65 -1.45 -1.30 13.03
C PHE A 65 -1.61 -2.81 12.92
N LEU A 66 -0.86 -3.60 13.68
CA LEU A 66 -1.07 -5.04 13.74
C LEU A 66 -2.36 -5.37 14.49
N ARG A 67 -3.34 -5.88 13.76
CA ARG A 67 -4.67 -6.27 14.26
C ARG A 67 -5.20 -7.47 13.49
N CYS A 68 -6.14 -8.19 14.09
CA CYS A 68 -6.84 -9.26 13.40
C CYS A 68 -7.63 -8.69 12.19
N PRO A 69 -7.44 -9.19 10.95
CA PRO A 69 -8.21 -8.74 9.80
C PRO A 69 -9.73 -8.96 9.93
N LEU A 70 -10.15 -9.98 10.69
CA LEU A 70 -11.55 -10.35 10.85
C LEU A 70 -12.26 -9.52 11.94
N CYS A 71 -11.80 -9.59 13.19
CA CYS A 71 -12.47 -8.93 14.31
C CYS A 71 -11.91 -7.56 14.67
N ARG A 72 -10.81 -7.14 14.02
CA ARG A 72 -10.12 -5.86 14.25
C ARG A 72 -9.60 -5.64 15.68
N ASP A 73 -9.59 -6.69 16.52
CA ASP A 73 -8.96 -6.59 17.83
C ASP A 73 -7.45 -6.36 17.69
N ILE A 74 -6.96 -5.40 18.45
CA ILE A 74 -5.53 -5.05 18.56
C ILE A 74 -4.96 -5.60 19.85
N ARG A 75 -5.65 -5.46 20.98
CA ARG A 75 -5.06 -5.66 22.32
C ARG A 75 -4.67 -7.11 22.56
N GLU A 76 -5.63 -8.02 22.44
CA GLU A 76 -5.41 -9.45 22.67
C GLU A 76 -4.66 -10.06 21.48
N PHE A 77 -4.96 -9.59 20.27
CA PHE A 77 -4.24 -10.05 19.09
C PHE A 77 -2.74 -9.76 19.19
N LEU A 78 -2.35 -8.50 19.41
CA LEU A 78 -0.96 -8.06 19.47
C LEU A 78 -0.21 -8.72 20.65
N SER A 79 -0.81 -8.74 21.84
CA SER A 79 -0.18 -9.33 23.03
C SER A 79 0.15 -10.80 22.80
N GLN A 80 -0.80 -11.57 22.26
CA GLN A 80 -0.61 -13.00 22.01
C GLN A 80 0.34 -13.25 20.85
N MET A 81 0.29 -12.46 19.76
CA MET A 81 1.27 -12.57 18.68
C MET A 81 2.70 -12.39 19.23
N PHE A 82 2.89 -11.44 20.15
CA PHE A 82 4.18 -11.22 20.80
C PHE A 82 4.61 -12.40 21.68
N ILE A 83 3.72 -12.91 22.55
CA ILE A 83 3.95 -14.09 23.39
C ILE A 83 4.33 -15.30 22.54
N LEU A 84 3.63 -15.50 21.42
CA LEU A 84 3.87 -16.60 20.50
C LEU A 84 5.15 -16.43 19.69
N GLY A 85 5.87 -15.31 19.82
CA GLY A 85 7.16 -15.06 19.19
C GLY A 85 7.09 -14.45 17.79
N ILE A 86 5.98 -13.80 17.43
CA ILE A 86 5.92 -12.94 16.25
C ILE A 86 6.69 -11.66 16.55
N ARG A 87 7.65 -11.33 15.69
CA ARG A 87 8.40 -10.08 15.77
C ARG A 87 7.55 -8.94 15.23
N VAL A 88 7.33 -7.91 16.03
CA VAL A 88 6.58 -6.71 15.65
C VAL A 88 7.50 -5.50 15.86
N PRO A 89 7.89 -4.76 14.80
CA PRO A 89 8.79 -3.63 14.95
C PRO A 89 8.06 -2.40 15.52
N PHE A 90 8.78 -1.62 16.33
CA PHE A 90 8.29 -0.36 16.89
C PHE A 90 8.54 0.78 15.89
N ARG A 91 7.75 0.81 14.82
CA ARG A 91 7.79 1.84 13.78
C ARG A 91 6.42 1.99 13.13
N LEU A 92 6.25 3.06 12.37
CA LEU A 92 5.11 3.23 11.46
C LEU A 92 5.10 2.13 10.39
N PRO A 93 3.93 1.85 9.81
CA PRO A 93 3.83 0.87 8.74
C PRO A 93 4.71 1.24 7.55
N THR A 94 5.28 0.22 6.92
CA THR A 94 6.09 0.37 5.69
C THR A 94 5.34 0.98 4.52
N TRP A 95 4.01 0.92 4.50
CA TRP A 95 3.20 1.54 3.45
C TRP A 95 3.06 3.05 3.60
N GLU A 96 3.42 3.63 4.75
CA GLU A 96 3.50 5.10 4.91
C GLU A 96 4.83 5.64 4.36
N ASP A 97 5.90 4.84 4.37
CA ASP A 97 7.19 5.16 3.74
C ASP A 97 7.21 4.89 2.23
N ASN A 98 6.19 4.20 1.71
CA ASN A 98 6.10 4.01 0.28
C ASN A 98 5.59 5.30 -0.36
N ASN A 99 6.49 5.92 -1.12
CA ASN A 99 6.24 6.73 -2.31
C ASN A 99 5.30 6.03 -3.34
N ALA A 100 4.35 5.19 -2.93
CA ALA A 100 3.35 4.51 -3.76
C ALA A 100 2.43 5.49 -4.50
N PHE A 101 2.46 6.78 -4.13
CA PHE A 101 1.80 7.86 -4.84
C PHE A 101 2.77 8.78 -5.60
N VAL A 102 4.08 8.52 -5.61
CA VAL A 102 5.01 9.32 -6.45
C VAL A 102 4.73 9.03 -7.93
N GLU A 103 4.55 7.77 -8.31
CA GLU A 103 4.14 7.43 -9.69
C GLU A 103 2.71 7.89 -10.03
N LEU A 104 1.80 8.01 -9.05
CA LEU A 104 0.46 8.60 -9.25
C LEU A 104 0.47 10.14 -9.20
N GLY A 105 1.59 10.74 -8.78
CA GLY A 105 1.73 12.16 -8.50
C GLY A 105 2.61 12.90 -9.51
N GLU A 106 3.42 12.19 -10.31
CA GLU A 106 4.13 12.77 -11.44
C GLU A 106 3.13 13.12 -12.55
N ARG A 107 2.50 14.28 -12.37
CA ARG A 107 1.76 14.95 -13.43
C ARG A 107 2.71 15.15 -14.59
N HIS A 108 2.22 14.87 -15.80
CA HIS A 108 2.92 15.20 -17.02
C HIS A 108 3.47 16.63 -16.93
N SER A 109 4.76 16.81 -17.17
CA SER A 109 5.47 18.06 -16.84
C SER A 109 6.19 18.67 -18.04
N MET A 110 5.94 18.15 -19.24
CA MET A 110 6.59 18.62 -20.46
C MET A 110 5.59 19.04 -21.53
N CYS A 111 6.05 19.85 -22.49
CA CYS A 111 5.27 20.26 -23.64
C CYS A 111 5.42 19.26 -24.80
N ASN A 112 4.30 18.69 -25.25
CA ASN A 112 4.20 17.76 -26.38
C ASN A 112 3.96 18.43 -27.74
N ALA A 113 3.86 19.76 -27.80
CA ALA A 113 3.73 20.47 -29.07
C ALA A 113 4.88 20.08 -30.01
N ARG A 114 4.59 19.85 -31.31
CA ARG A 114 5.61 19.44 -32.29
C ARG A 114 6.81 20.38 -32.26
N ASP A 115 6.54 21.68 -32.37
CA ASP A 115 7.51 22.76 -32.23
C ASP A 115 7.28 23.50 -30.91
N CYS A 116 8.14 23.26 -29.91
CA CYS A 116 8.09 23.99 -28.66
C CYS A 116 8.78 25.35 -28.81
N LEU A 117 8.05 26.43 -28.58
CA LEU A 117 8.54 27.81 -28.70
C LEU A 117 9.23 28.33 -27.43
N CYS A 118 9.22 27.56 -26.34
CA CYS A 118 9.78 27.99 -25.07
C CYS A 118 11.32 27.93 -25.10
N ALA A 119 11.97 29.08 -24.92
CA ALA A 119 13.43 29.16 -24.86
C ALA A 119 14.02 28.39 -23.65
N GLY A 120 13.25 28.22 -22.58
CA GLY A 120 13.63 27.41 -21.41
C GLY A 120 13.49 25.90 -21.62
N GLY A 121 13.00 25.46 -22.79
CA GLY A 121 12.80 24.06 -23.11
C GLY A 121 11.40 23.55 -22.73
N ARG A 122 11.19 22.25 -22.96
CA ARG A 122 9.87 21.61 -22.88
C ARG A 122 9.36 21.44 -21.45
N GLU A 123 10.26 21.31 -20.49
CA GLU A 123 9.95 21.09 -19.06
C GLU A 123 9.80 22.40 -18.27
N GLN A 124 10.22 23.53 -18.85
CA GLN A 124 10.05 24.84 -18.23
C GLN A 124 8.56 25.21 -18.22
N ALA A 125 7.99 25.42 -17.04
CA ALA A 125 6.60 25.85 -16.89
C ALA A 125 6.51 27.03 -15.93
N GLU A 126 5.78 28.06 -16.33
CA GLU A 126 5.43 29.19 -15.46
C GLU A 126 4.09 28.91 -14.77
N ALA A 127 3.87 29.53 -13.60
CA ALA A 127 2.58 29.40 -12.90
C ALA A 127 1.43 30.04 -13.69
N GLU A 128 1.73 31.13 -14.40
CA GLU A 128 0.82 31.93 -15.24
C GLU A 128 1.55 32.45 -16.48
N GLY A 129 0.83 33.07 -17.41
CA GLY A 129 1.42 33.60 -18.64
C GLY A 129 1.58 32.59 -19.80
N PRO A 130 2.30 32.96 -20.86
CA PRO A 130 2.37 32.19 -22.11
C PRO A 130 3.05 30.82 -21.96
N TRP A 131 3.91 30.65 -20.97
CA TRP A 131 4.66 29.42 -20.69
C TRP A 131 4.04 28.58 -19.59
N LYS A 132 2.79 28.87 -19.19
CA LYS A 132 2.01 27.95 -18.37
C LYS A 132 1.78 26.65 -19.13
N LEU A 133 2.11 25.54 -18.50
CA LEU A 133 1.82 24.20 -19.02
C LEU A 133 0.35 23.84 -18.70
N LEU A 134 -0.42 23.56 -19.74
CA LEU A 134 -1.78 23.06 -19.65
C LEU A 134 -1.78 21.56 -19.95
N LEU A 135 -2.41 20.77 -19.09
CA LEU A 135 -2.60 19.33 -19.31
C LEU A 135 -3.92 19.09 -20.02
N CYS A 136 -3.95 18.04 -20.83
CA CYS A 136 -5.18 17.61 -21.49
C CYS A 136 -6.26 17.35 -20.43
N SER A 137 -7.40 18.03 -20.55
CA SER A 137 -8.52 17.90 -19.59
C SER A 137 -9.10 16.50 -19.51
N SER A 138 -8.89 15.68 -20.56
CA SER A 138 -9.52 14.37 -20.70
C SER A 138 -8.61 13.22 -20.27
N CYS A 139 -7.31 13.27 -20.57
CA CYS A 139 -6.38 12.18 -20.25
C CYS A 139 -5.25 12.57 -19.30
N ALA A 140 -4.95 13.86 -19.14
CA ALA A 140 -3.78 14.39 -18.43
C ALA A 140 -2.41 13.79 -18.83
N ALA A 141 -2.36 12.98 -19.89
CA ALA A 141 -1.17 12.26 -20.35
C ALA A 141 -0.29 13.10 -21.28
N GLN A 142 -0.84 14.17 -21.84
CA GLN A 142 -0.12 15.16 -22.62
C GLN A 142 -0.28 16.54 -22.00
N GLY A 143 0.71 17.40 -22.27
CA GLY A 143 0.71 18.81 -21.93
C GLY A 143 1.15 19.69 -23.09
N THR A 144 0.71 20.94 -23.09
CA THR A 144 1.22 21.96 -24.01
C THR A 144 1.43 23.26 -23.26
N HIS A 145 2.44 24.03 -23.65
CA HIS A 145 2.46 25.44 -23.26
C HIS A 145 1.30 26.15 -23.95
N ARG A 146 0.70 27.10 -23.24
CA ARG A 146 -0.38 27.94 -23.78
C ARG A 146 0.00 28.56 -25.13
N HIS A 147 1.20 29.14 -25.21
CA HIS A 147 1.66 29.78 -26.45
C HIS A 147 1.92 28.78 -27.59
N CYS A 148 2.44 27.59 -27.28
CA CYS A 148 2.68 26.54 -28.27
C CYS A 148 1.38 25.99 -28.88
N ALA A 149 0.27 26.06 -28.15
CA ALA A 149 -1.06 25.71 -28.66
C ALA A 149 -1.83 26.90 -29.28
N GLY A 150 -1.21 28.07 -29.40
CA GLY A 150 -1.85 29.27 -29.94
C GLY A 150 -3.02 29.80 -29.09
N LEU A 151 -3.04 29.48 -27.79
CA LEU A 151 -4.13 29.85 -26.89
C LEU A 151 -3.92 31.25 -26.29
N SER A 152 -5.01 31.97 -26.03
CA SER A 152 -4.98 33.25 -25.33
C SER A 152 -4.73 33.08 -23.83
N ASN A 153 -4.27 34.14 -23.15
CA ASN A 153 -3.98 34.13 -21.71
C ASN A 153 -5.19 33.86 -20.81
N HIS A 154 -6.41 34.00 -21.34
CA HIS A 154 -7.66 33.74 -20.63
C HIS A 154 -8.12 32.28 -20.69
N ILE A 155 -7.48 31.46 -21.53
CA ILE A 155 -7.81 30.05 -21.66
C ILE A 155 -6.99 29.24 -20.64
N HIS A 156 -7.69 28.40 -19.89
CA HIS A 156 -7.14 27.54 -18.82
C HIS A 156 -7.33 26.05 -19.08
N THR A 157 -8.05 25.69 -20.15
CA THR A 157 -8.31 24.31 -20.53
C THR A 157 -7.76 24.04 -21.92
N TRP A 158 -7.28 22.82 -22.14
CA TRP A 158 -6.77 22.34 -23.40
C TRP A 158 -7.03 20.84 -23.49
N GLU A 159 -7.26 20.33 -24.69
CA GLU A 159 -7.46 18.92 -24.99
C GLU A 159 -6.54 18.54 -26.16
N CYS A 160 -5.91 17.36 -26.07
CA CYS A 160 -5.00 16.88 -27.11
C CYS A 160 -5.77 16.16 -28.23
N ASP A 161 -5.22 16.15 -29.44
CA ASP A 161 -5.84 15.55 -30.64
C ASP A 161 -6.10 14.03 -30.54
N SER A 162 -5.51 13.35 -29.56
CA SER A 162 -5.69 11.91 -29.33
C SER A 162 -6.85 11.56 -28.38
N CYS A 163 -7.57 12.55 -27.86
CA CYS A 163 -8.78 12.40 -27.05
C CYS A 163 -10.01 12.72 -27.91
#